data_AF-A0A7T0JMU2-F1
#
_entry.id   AF-A0A7T0JMU2-F1
#
_cell.length_a   1.000
_cell.length_b   1.000
_cell.length_c   1.000
_cell.angle_alpha   90.00
_cell.angle_beta   90.00
_cell.angle_gamma   90.00
#
_symmetry.space_group_name_H-M   'P 1'
#
loop_
_entity.id
_entity.type
_entity.pdbx_description
1 polymer ?
#
loop_
_entity_poly.entity_id
_entity_poly.type
_entity_poly.pdbx_seq_one_letter_code
_entity_poly.pdbx_strand_id
1 'polypeptide(L)'
;MTMKSDVPCRILLVEDDPADANLVRLALRASSRVFPIELDWVGSLAEARQHCQQRLPDLMLLDLSLPDSQGLESLHSLRQWLVALPIIVLTGYDDNEFALQALAQGAQDYLVKGRFDDDGLVRTIRYALSRAALEARLHDSEMRMALALDGAKLGLWDMHVASGRMVFNVYWAQMLGYEPSELAPELSTWEGLVHPDDSARVKAALEPHLQGKTAQYESEYRLRHKDGHWVWIYSTGRVMERDSEGRAIRAVGIHQDISHRKQAEARDRLLVTALEAVSLGVILTDTEARIEWANPAFATLTGYTLEETEGQRPAELIKSGCQDSAFYEAMWKGIRSGKSWHGELINRRKNGELYHEELTIAPVPDENGIIQHFVGVKQDISERKRMEAELLEMATTDPLTGLYNRRYFMTRLEEELSRMQRYDSHQASVLMLDLDHFKLINDQYGHAIGDELLKHFAGLMRQEVRKIDRIGRMGGEEFAILMADTDLTAARSFAERLRQCLEQAPLQTGGQRIGITVSIGVAALNIGDVDPDGVLIRADQALYRSKACGRNQVRVFSAGL
;
A
#
# COMPACT_ATOMS: atom_id res chain seq x y z
N MET A 1 54.40 20.33 27.42
CA MET A 1 53.35 19.64 28.18
C MET A 1 54.01 18.44 28.84
N THR A 2 54.20 18.50 30.15
CA THR A 2 54.98 17.54 30.95
C THR A 2 54.27 16.20 30.99
N MET A 3 54.84 15.17 30.34
CA MET A 3 54.42 13.78 30.53
C MET A 3 54.85 13.33 31.92
N LYS A 4 53.99 13.56 32.94
CA LYS A 4 54.06 12.80 34.20
C LYS A 4 53.34 11.47 33.96
N SER A 5 54.02 10.52 33.33
CA SER A 5 53.68 9.10 33.46
C SER A 5 54.64 8.49 34.47
N ASP A 6 54.14 7.96 35.58
CA ASP A 6 54.91 7.15 36.54
C ASP A 6 55.36 5.80 35.94
N VAL A 7 54.97 5.51 34.70
CA VAL A 7 55.39 4.34 33.93
C VAL A 7 56.74 4.65 33.27
N PRO A 8 57.80 3.86 33.55
CA PRO A 8 59.10 4.04 32.91
C PRO A 8 58.98 3.74 31.41
N CYS A 9 59.57 4.61 30.59
CA CYS A 9 59.67 4.40 29.15
C CYS A 9 60.69 3.28 28.87
N ARG A 10 60.26 2.26 28.15
CA ARG A 10 61.04 1.06 27.85
C ARG A 10 61.81 1.26 26.57
N ILE A 11 63.12 1.20 26.67
CA ILE A 11 64.03 1.38 25.55
C ILE A 11 64.80 0.08 25.35
N LEU A 12 64.80 -0.43 24.12
CA LEU A 12 65.66 -1.54 23.74
C LEU A 12 66.87 -0.99 22.99
N LEU A 13 68.06 -1.20 23.53
CA LEU A 13 69.32 -0.91 22.86
C LEU A 13 69.85 -2.18 22.18
N VAL A 14 70.06 -2.09 20.88
CA VAL A 14 70.69 -3.14 20.07
C VAL A 14 72.10 -2.67 19.73
N GLU A 15 73.10 -3.26 20.39
CA GLU A 15 74.50 -2.84 20.34
C GLU A 15 75.40 -4.04 20.64
N ASP A 16 76.35 -4.36 19.77
CA ASP A 16 77.22 -5.52 19.96
C ASP A 16 78.41 -5.24 20.88
N ASP A 17 78.88 -3.98 20.95
CA ASP A 17 79.96 -3.55 21.84
C ASP A 17 79.45 -3.23 23.26
N PRO A 18 79.86 -4.02 24.29
CA PRO A 18 79.49 -3.75 25.69
C PRO A 18 80.00 -2.39 26.21
N ALA A 19 81.05 -1.81 25.64
CA ALA A 19 81.56 -0.49 26.03
C ALA A 19 80.59 0.61 25.60
N ASP A 20 80.19 0.62 24.33
CA ASP A 20 79.20 1.55 23.78
C ASP A 20 77.83 1.40 24.46
N ALA A 21 77.41 0.16 24.74
CA ALA A 21 76.17 -0.11 25.46
C ALA A 21 76.18 0.50 26.88
N ASN A 22 77.33 0.44 27.56
CA ASN A 22 77.50 1.07 28.88
C ASN A 22 77.51 2.60 28.80
N LEU A 23 78.04 3.21 27.74
CA LEU A 23 78.00 4.65 27.53
C LEU A 23 76.57 5.16 27.36
N VAL A 24 75.77 4.50 26.51
CA VAL A 24 74.34 4.81 26.34
C VAL A 24 73.59 4.65 27.67
N ARG A 25 73.89 3.57 28.42
CA ARG A 25 73.29 3.34 29.74
C ARG A 25 73.64 4.43 30.75
N LEU A 26 74.86 4.95 30.74
CA LEU A 26 75.29 6.05 31.60
C LEU A 26 74.59 7.37 31.23
N ALA A 27 74.52 7.70 29.94
CA ALA A 27 73.83 8.89 29.44
C ALA A 27 72.35 8.91 29.82
N LEU A 28 71.66 7.76 29.72
CA LEU A 28 70.26 7.63 30.12
C LEU A 28 70.06 7.64 31.64
N ARG A 29 71.03 7.12 32.42
CA ARG A 29 70.99 7.13 33.90
C ARG A 29 71.10 8.54 34.49
N ALA A 30 71.95 9.39 33.92
CA ALA A 30 72.10 10.79 34.36
C ALA A 30 70.76 11.54 34.29
N SER A 31 69.95 11.21 33.29
CA SER A 31 68.67 11.85 32.98
C SER A 31 67.43 11.15 33.54
N SER A 32 67.61 9.96 34.15
CA SER A 32 66.54 9.14 34.74
C SER A 32 65.79 9.82 35.91
N ARG A 33 66.33 10.94 36.44
CA ARG A 33 65.67 11.76 37.48
C ARG A 33 64.51 12.61 36.93
N VAL A 34 64.49 12.88 35.63
CA VAL A 34 63.49 13.76 34.97
C VAL A 34 62.54 12.97 34.08
N PHE A 35 62.99 11.82 33.55
CA PHE A 35 62.21 10.93 32.70
C PHE A 35 62.57 9.49 33.07
N PRO A 36 61.67 8.71 33.70
CA PRO A 36 61.97 7.34 34.11
C PRO A 36 62.16 6.46 32.86
N ILE A 37 63.33 5.82 32.73
CA ILE A 37 63.68 4.96 31.60
C ILE A 37 64.05 3.56 32.13
N GLU A 38 63.46 2.52 31.52
CA GLU A 38 63.86 1.12 31.65
C GLU A 38 64.64 0.76 30.38
N LEU A 39 65.94 0.41 30.50
CA LEU A 39 66.80 0.10 29.35
C LEU A 39 67.13 -1.39 29.35
N ASP A 40 66.68 -2.10 28.32
CA ASP A 40 67.09 -3.46 27.98
C ASP A 40 68.16 -3.41 26.88
N TRP A 41 69.12 -4.33 26.92
CA TRP A 41 70.24 -4.39 25.97
C TRP A 41 70.37 -5.78 25.38
N VAL A 42 70.59 -5.84 24.07
CA VAL A 42 70.81 -7.05 23.27
C VAL A 42 71.95 -6.83 22.28
N GLY A 43 72.69 -7.89 21.94
CA GLY A 43 73.91 -7.80 21.11
C GLY A 43 73.70 -8.04 19.62
N SER A 44 72.49 -8.43 19.18
CA SER A 44 72.20 -8.79 17.80
C SER A 44 70.74 -8.51 17.42
N LEU A 45 70.43 -8.44 16.12
CA LEU A 45 69.05 -8.32 15.65
C LEU A 45 68.21 -9.57 15.97
N ALA A 46 68.81 -10.75 15.93
CA ALA A 46 68.14 -12.00 16.29
C ALA A 46 67.65 -11.96 17.76
N GLU A 47 68.49 -11.49 18.68
CA GLU A 47 68.11 -11.29 20.08
C GLU A 47 67.07 -10.18 20.25
N ALA A 48 67.20 -9.07 19.50
CA ALA A 48 66.20 -8.01 19.50
C ALA A 48 64.81 -8.53 19.07
N ARG A 49 64.77 -9.42 18.06
CA ARG A 49 63.52 -10.06 17.61
C ARG A 49 62.91 -10.96 18.69
N GLN A 50 63.73 -11.77 19.37
CA GLN A 50 63.27 -12.61 20.48
C GLN A 50 62.76 -11.76 21.65
N HIS A 51 63.45 -10.66 21.96
CA HIS A 51 63.02 -9.72 23.00
C HIS A 51 61.67 -9.10 22.69
N CYS A 52 61.50 -8.56 21.48
CA CYS A 52 60.24 -7.94 21.04
C CYS A 52 59.06 -8.91 20.99
N GLN A 53 59.29 -10.22 20.81
CA GLN A 53 58.24 -11.24 20.92
C GLN A 53 57.74 -11.43 22.35
N GLN A 54 58.60 -11.22 23.35
CA GLN A 54 58.25 -11.34 24.77
C GLN A 54 57.66 -10.05 25.31
N ARG A 55 58.29 -8.91 24.98
CA ARG A 55 57.90 -7.59 25.46
C ARG A 55 58.33 -6.53 24.45
N LEU A 56 57.35 -5.84 23.87
CA LEU A 56 57.60 -4.73 22.95
C LEU A 56 58.13 -3.51 23.74
N PRO A 57 59.25 -2.90 23.32
CA PRO A 57 59.72 -1.64 23.88
C PRO A 57 58.84 -0.47 23.39
N ASP A 58 58.97 0.69 24.03
CA ASP A 58 58.34 1.94 23.59
C ASP A 58 59.21 2.67 22.54
N LEU A 59 60.54 2.41 22.53
CA LEU A 59 61.50 2.92 21.54
C LEU A 59 62.70 1.97 21.38
N MET A 60 63.30 1.93 20.19
CA MET A 60 64.54 1.19 19.94
C MET A 60 65.71 2.14 19.61
N LEU A 61 66.85 1.91 20.26
CA LEU A 61 68.14 2.48 19.88
C LEU A 61 68.89 1.39 19.11
N LEU A 62 69.24 1.67 17.85
CA LEU A 62 69.80 0.67 16.95
C LEU A 62 71.20 1.08 16.51
N ASP A 63 72.21 0.32 16.91
CA ASP A 63 73.49 0.36 16.22
C ASP A 63 73.42 -0.38 14.87
N LEU A 64 74.20 0.07 13.90
CA LEU A 64 74.20 -0.49 12.56
C LEU A 64 75.40 -1.41 12.28
N SER A 65 76.30 -1.61 13.24
CA SER A 65 77.49 -2.47 13.09
C SER A 65 77.31 -3.79 13.86
N LEU A 66 76.21 -4.50 13.61
CA LEU A 66 75.87 -5.71 14.35
C LEU A 66 76.52 -6.98 13.73
N PRO A 67 76.74 -8.03 14.53
CA PRO A 67 77.37 -9.28 14.07
C PRO A 67 76.51 -10.04 13.04
N ASP A 68 75.19 -9.86 13.07
CA ASP A 68 74.23 -10.55 12.22
C ASP A 68 73.62 -9.67 11.11
N SER A 69 73.94 -8.37 11.07
CA SER A 69 73.48 -7.44 10.03
C SER A 69 74.28 -6.13 10.05
N GLN A 70 74.62 -5.59 8.88
CA GLN A 70 75.46 -4.40 8.76
C GLN A 70 74.77 -3.26 8.01
N GLY A 71 75.05 -2.03 8.44
CA GLY A 71 74.56 -0.82 7.81
C GLY A 71 73.03 -0.73 7.84
N LEU A 72 72.47 -0.07 6.83
CA LEU A 72 71.04 0.20 6.74
C LEU A 72 70.17 -1.06 6.53
N GLU A 73 70.76 -2.20 6.15
CA GLU A 73 70.05 -3.48 6.07
C GLU A 73 69.45 -3.89 7.42
N SER A 74 70.09 -3.49 8.52
CA SER A 74 69.59 -3.72 9.88
C SER A 74 68.26 -3.00 10.13
N LEU A 75 68.19 -1.73 9.72
CA LEU A 75 66.98 -0.91 9.85
C LEU A 75 65.88 -1.40 8.90
N HIS A 76 66.24 -1.73 7.66
CA HIS A 76 65.31 -2.29 6.68
C HIS A 76 64.67 -3.58 7.20
N SER A 77 65.48 -4.50 7.73
CA SER A 77 65.02 -5.78 8.30
C SER A 77 64.10 -5.59 9.49
N LEU A 78 64.38 -4.62 10.36
CA LEU A 78 63.51 -4.29 11.51
C LEU A 78 62.17 -3.71 11.07
N ARG A 79 62.16 -2.82 10.06
CA ARG A 79 60.94 -2.15 9.59
C ARG A 79 59.93 -3.10 8.94
N GLN A 80 60.36 -4.27 8.48
CA GLN A 80 59.45 -5.30 7.95
C GLN A 80 58.52 -5.89 9.02
N TRP A 81 58.87 -5.82 10.31
CA TRP A 81 58.08 -6.39 11.40
C TRP A 81 57.83 -5.45 12.59
N LEU A 82 58.53 -4.31 12.67
CA LEU A 82 58.31 -3.21 13.62
C LEU A 82 57.90 -1.93 12.90
N VAL A 83 56.73 -1.97 12.28
CA VAL A 83 56.24 -0.87 11.42
C VAL A 83 56.03 0.43 12.20
N ALA A 84 55.43 0.35 13.39
CA ALA A 84 55.01 1.53 14.17
C ALA A 84 55.97 1.90 15.33
N LEU A 85 57.01 1.11 15.60
CA LEU A 85 57.94 1.40 16.70
C LEU A 85 58.89 2.54 16.32
N PRO A 86 59.10 3.57 17.16
CA PRO A 86 60.11 4.58 16.89
C PRO A 86 61.51 3.96 17.05
N ILE A 87 62.35 4.12 16.02
CA ILE A 87 63.73 3.62 15.98
C ILE A 87 64.67 4.81 15.80
N ILE A 88 65.63 4.99 16.71
CA ILE A 88 66.72 5.96 16.57
C ILE A 88 67.98 5.18 16.23
N VAL A 89 68.64 5.59 15.14
CA VAL A 89 69.90 4.98 14.70
C VAL A 89 71.07 5.58 15.45
N LEU A 90 71.93 4.75 16.01
CA LEU A 90 73.24 5.11 16.55
C LEU A 90 74.29 4.76 15.49
N THR A 91 75.16 5.71 15.12
CA THR A 91 76.19 5.50 14.10
C THR A 91 77.54 6.05 14.57
N GLY A 92 78.63 5.34 14.28
CA GLY A 92 80.00 5.83 14.51
C GLY A 92 80.49 6.84 13.45
N TYR A 93 79.78 6.94 12.32
CA TYR A 93 80.13 7.82 11.21
C TYR A 93 79.32 9.11 11.26
N ASP A 94 80.02 10.25 11.17
CA ASP A 94 79.45 11.57 10.96
C ASP A 94 79.31 11.84 9.45
N ASP A 95 78.39 11.12 8.81
CA ASP A 95 78.09 11.24 7.38
C ASP A 95 76.63 11.65 7.15
N ASN A 96 76.45 12.85 6.58
CA ASN A 96 75.15 13.42 6.28
C ASN A 96 74.37 12.62 5.22
N GLU A 97 75.05 11.98 4.26
CA GLU A 97 74.38 11.19 3.23
C GLU A 97 73.77 9.93 3.85
N PHE A 98 74.53 9.28 4.73
CA PHE A 98 74.10 8.12 5.47
C PHE A 98 72.93 8.42 6.42
N ALA A 99 72.96 9.57 7.11
CA ALA A 99 71.87 10.03 7.96
C ALA A 99 70.54 10.22 7.19
N LEU A 100 70.60 10.83 6.00
CA LEU A 100 69.44 11.02 5.14
C LEU A 100 68.85 9.68 4.68
N GLN A 101 69.72 8.71 4.36
CA GLN A 101 69.29 7.37 3.97
C GLN A 101 68.63 6.61 5.13
N ALA A 102 69.14 6.74 6.36
CA ALA A 102 68.52 6.15 7.54
C ALA A 102 67.10 6.70 7.77
N LEU A 103 66.92 8.01 7.68
CA LEU A 103 65.59 8.64 7.78
C LEU A 103 64.66 8.19 6.65
N ALA A 104 65.15 8.11 5.40
CA ALA A 104 64.38 7.64 4.26
C ALA A 104 63.93 6.18 4.40
N GLN A 105 64.70 5.35 5.09
CA GLN A 105 64.35 3.96 5.42
C GLN A 105 63.49 3.83 6.68
N GLY A 106 63.04 4.96 7.24
CA GLY A 106 62.09 5.01 8.33
C GLY A 106 62.71 5.10 9.72
N ALA A 107 64.00 5.45 9.88
CA ALA A 107 64.49 5.86 11.19
C ALA A 107 63.75 7.15 11.62
N GLN A 108 63.44 7.24 12.91
CA GLN A 108 62.77 8.41 13.47
C GLN A 108 63.75 9.58 13.65
N ASP A 109 64.99 9.24 13.98
CA ASP A 109 66.12 10.15 14.09
C ASP A 109 67.44 9.36 14.03
N TYR A 110 68.57 10.06 14.00
CA TYR A 110 69.89 9.45 14.10
C TYR A 110 70.80 10.22 15.07
N LEU A 111 71.77 9.53 15.67
CA LEU A 111 72.76 10.11 16.58
C LEU A 111 74.15 9.53 16.31
N VAL A 112 75.16 10.40 16.34
CA VAL A 112 76.57 9.99 16.16
C VAL A 112 77.20 9.63 17.51
N LYS A 113 77.71 8.40 17.62
CA LYS A 113 78.39 7.86 18.82
C LYS A 113 79.55 8.79 19.24
N GLY A 114 79.63 9.07 20.54
CA GLY A 114 80.67 9.92 21.13
C GLY A 114 80.52 11.44 20.91
N ARG A 115 79.45 11.90 20.24
CA ARG A 115 79.19 13.33 19.97
C ARG A 115 77.90 13.87 20.57
N PHE A 116 77.07 13.03 21.20
CA PHE A 116 75.92 13.49 21.97
C PHE A 116 76.27 13.62 23.46
N ASP A 117 75.76 14.66 24.10
CA ASP A 117 75.76 14.82 25.56
C ASP A 117 74.54 14.09 26.18
N ASP A 118 74.53 13.98 27.50
CA ASP A 118 73.46 13.29 28.26
C ASP A 118 72.06 13.89 27.99
N ASP A 119 71.99 15.19 27.68
CA ASP A 119 70.76 15.90 27.36
C ASP A 119 70.32 15.70 25.89
N GLY A 120 71.26 15.59 24.96
CA GLY A 120 71.03 15.41 23.53
C GLY A 120 70.29 14.11 23.21
N LEU A 121 70.74 12.99 23.77
CA LEU A 121 70.12 11.67 23.56
C LEU A 121 68.68 11.64 24.08
N VAL A 122 68.44 12.17 25.28
CA VAL A 122 67.13 12.17 25.93
C VAL A 122 66.15 13.08 25.21
N ARG A 123 66.63 14.22 24.70
CA ARG A 123 65.84 15.12 23.86
C ARG A 123 65.38 14.42 22.58
N THR A 124 66.27 13.71 21.89
CA THR A 124 65.95 12.96 20.67
C THR A 124 64.92 11.85 20.95
N ILE A 125 65.11 11.07 22.02
CA ILE A 125 64.13 10.06 22.48
C ILE A 125 62.76 10.70 22.71
N ARG A 126 62.70 11.83 23.41
CA ARG A 126 61.43 12.53 23.69
C ARG A 126 60.73 13.00 22.42
N TYR A 127 61.49 13.52 21.45
CA TYR A 127 60.92 13.95 20.18
C TYR A 127 60.40 12.77 19.36
N ALA A 128 61.15 11.67 19.28
CA ALA A 128 60.74 10.45 18.60
C ALA A 128 59.43 9.89 19.18
N LEU A 129 59.33 9.76 20.51
CA LEU A 129 58.13 9.30 21.21
C LEU A 129 56.94 10.25 21.01
N SER A 130 57.16 11.57 21.11
CA SER A 130 56.10 12.57 20.95
C SER A 130 55.51 12.53 19.53
N ARG A 131 56.37 12.35 18.52
CA ARG A 131 55.95 12.23 17.13
C ARG A 131 55.17 10.95 16.87
N ALA A 132 55.66 9.80 17.34
CA ALA A 132 54.94 8.53 17.24
C ALA A 132 53.56 8.58 17.92
N ALA A 133 53.45 9.24 19.07
CA ALA A 133 52.18 9.41 19.78
C ALA A 133 51.19 10.31 19.01
N LEU A 134 51.67 11.37 18.35
CA LEU A 134 50.84 12.23 17.51
C LEU A 134 50.33 11.49 16.28
N GLU A 135 51.19 10.74 15.60
CA GLU A 135 50.85 9.92 14.44
C GLU A 135 49.82 8.84 14.80
N ALA A 136 50.01 8.14 15.92
CA ALA A 136 49.06 7.15 16.42
C ALA A 136 47.69 7.77 16.77
N ARG A 137 47.67 8.95 17.41
CA ARG A 137 46.43 9.66 17.73
C ARG A 137 45.68 10.13 16.49
N LEU A 138 46.41 10.59 15.47
CA LEU A 138 45.81 10.99 14.20
C LEU A 138 45.18 9.76 13.54
N HIS A 139 45.92 8.66 13.45
CA HIS A 139 45.43 7.40 12.88
C HIS A 139 44.17 6.87 13.59
N ASP A 140 44.16 6.86 14.92
CA ASP A 140 42.99 6.43 15.70
C ASP A 140 41.78 7.37 15.52
N SER A 141 42.01 8.66 15.33
CA SER A 141 40.94 9.61 15.01
C SER A 141 40.38 9.39 13.60
N GLU A 142 41.25 9.19 12.61
CA GLU A 142 40.86 8.91 11.22
C GLU A 142 40.09 7.60 11.12
N MET A 143 40.56 6.54 11.78
CA MET A 143 39.89 5.24 11.82
C MET A 143 38.51 5.34 12.47
N ARG A 144 38.38 6.03 13.61
CA ARG A 144 37.09 6.25 14.26
C ARG A 144 36.12 7.03 13.38
N MET A 145 36.60 8.06 12.68
CA MET A 145 35.77 8.82 11.74
C MET A 145 35.31 7.95 10.56
N ALA A 146 36.22 7.14 9.99
CA ALA A 146 35.89 6.23 8.89
C ALA A 146 34.82 5.21 9.31
N LEU A 147 34.99 4.58 10.49
CA LEU A 147 34.01 3.62 11.02
C LEU A 147 32.66 4.26 11.34
N ALA A 148 32.64 5.50 11.85
CA ALA A 148 31.40 6.21 12.13
C ALA A 148 30.62 6.51 10.84
N LEU A 149 31.31 6.95 9.77
CA LEU A 149 30.69 7.23 8.47
C LEU A 149 30.18 5.94 7.80
N ASP A 150 30.96 4.86 7.86
CA ASP A 150 30.60 3.57 7.28
C ASP A 150 29.41 2.92 8.03
N GLY A 151 29.46 2.88 9.37
CA GLY A 151 28.38 2.36 10.20
C GLY A 151 27.07 3.15 10.06
N ALA A 152 27.16 4.47 9.86
CA ALA A 152 26.01 5.32 9.58
C ALA A 152 25.54 5.24 8.11
N LYS A 153 26.28 4.53 7.24
CA LYS A 153 25.99 4.41 5.81
C LYS A 153 25.92 5.78 5.12
N LEU A 154 26.90 6.62 5.39
CA LEU A 154 26.98 7.99 4.87
C LEU A 154 28.11 8.14 3.85
N GLY A 155 27.77 8.71 2.69
CA GLY A 155 28.74 9.12 1.69
C GLY A 155 29.34 10.47 2.08
N LEU A 156 30.64 10.56 2.32
CA LEU A 156 31.33 11.83 2.55
C LEU A 156 31.70 12.45 1.20
N TRP A 157 31.51 13.76 1.07
CA TRP A 157 32.04 14.55 -0.04
C TRP A 157 32.83 15.75 0.48
N ASP A 158 33.96 16.03 -0.17
CA ASP A 158 34.85 17.14 0.13
C ASP A 158 35.21 17.84 -1.19
N MET A 159 34.71 19.06 -1.34
CA MET A 159 34.80 19.83 -2.56
C MET A 159 35.76 21.01 -2.37
N HIS A 160 36.76 21.07 -3.24
CA HIS A 160 37.57 22.26 -3.45
C HIS A 160 36.93 23.12 -4.56
N VAL A 161 36.40 24.28 -4.16
CA VAL A 161 35.48 25.09 -4.97
C VAL A 161 36.15 25.68 -6.20
N ALA A 162 37.36 26.23 -6.06
CA ALA A 162 38.04 26.95 -7.15
C ALA A 162 38.51 26.01 -8.27
N SER A 163 38.93 24.80 -7.93
CA SER A 163 39.44 23.82 -8.91
C SER A 163 38.38 22.83 -9.37
N GLY A 164 37.19 22.81 -8.75
CA GLY A 164 36.17 21.78 -8.98
C GLY A 164 36.61 20.37 -8.61
N ARG A 165 37.65 20.19 -7.77
CA ARG A 165 38.08 18.86 -7.32
C ARG A 165 37.13 18.38 -6.23
N MET A 166 36.66 17.15 -6.33
CA MET A 166 35.71 16.57 -5.38
C MET A 166 36.22 15.20 -4.93
N VAL A 167 36.41 15.03 -3.63
CA VAL A 167 36.85 13.77 -3.02
C VAL A 167 35.66 13.13 -2.32
N PHE A 168 35.47 11.85 -2.56
CA PHE A 168 34.42 11.05 -1.93
C PHE A 168 35.02 9.96 -1.06
N ASN A 169 34.30 9.53 -0.02
CA ASN A 169 34.66 8.27 0.64
C ASN A 169 34.22 7.05 -0.20
N VAL A 170 34.73 5.88 0.17
CA VAL A 170 34.44 4.62 -0.53
C VAL A 170 32.94 4.31 -0.57
N TYR A 171 32.26 4.52 0.56
CA TYR A 171 30.83 4.24 0.67
C TYR A 171 29.98 5.04 -0.33
N TRP A 172 30.35 6.30 -0.63
CA TRP A 172 29.61 7.11 -1.59
C TRP A 172 29.54 6.47 -2.99
N ALA A 173 30.64 5.91 -3.47
CA ALA A 173 30.67 5.21 -4.76
C ALA A 173 29.86 3.91 -4.70
N GLN A 174 30.02 3.14 -3.62
CA GLN A 174 29.30 1.87 -3.41
C GLN A 174 27.78 2.04 -3.33
N MET A 175 27.30 3.11 -2.69
CA MET A 175 25.88 3.46 -2.62
C MET A 175 25.27 3.68 -4.02
N LEU A 176 26.07 4.06 -5.00
CA LEU A 176 25.67 4.24 -6.41
C LEU A 176 26.05 3.05 -7.30
N GLY A 177 26.60 1.98 -6.72
CA GLY A 177 27.01 0.77 -7.42
C GLY A 177 28.32 0.88 -8.20
N TYR A 178 29.11 1.93 -7.96
CA TYR A 178 30.40 2.16 -8.61
C TYR A 178 31.56 1.75 -7.71
N GLU A 179 32.66 1.35 -8.34
CA GLU A 179 33.96 1.30 -7.68
C GLU A 179 34.59 2.71 -7.65
N PRO A 180 35.30 3.10 -6.58
CA PRO A 180 35.91 4.43 -6.50
C PRO A 180 36.84 4.77 -7.67
N SER A 181 37.49 3.77 -8.28
CA SER A 181 38.35 3.96 -9.45
C SER A 181 37.60 4.28 -10.75
N GLU A 182 36.29 4.05 -10.80
CA GLU A 182 35.45 4.32 -11.97
C GLU A 182 34.99 5.78 -12.04
N LEU A 183 35.12 6.53 -10.93
CA LEU A 183 34.61 7.89 -10.81
C LEU A 183 35.78 8.87 -10.67
N ALA A 184 35.84 9.87 -11.57
CA ALA A 184 36.85 10.90 -11.48
C ALA A 184 36.56 11.82 -10.26
N PRO A 185 37.59 12.27 -9.53
CA PRO A 185 37.44 13.10 -8.33
C PRO A 185 37.18 14.58 -8.71
N GLU A 186 36.13 14.80 -9.50
CA GLU A 186 35.77 16.09 -10.07
C GLU A 186 34.28 16.38 -9.87
N LEU A 187 33.96 17.66 -9.70
CA LEU A 187 32.58 18.15 -9.59
C LEU A 187 31.75 17.78 -10.81
N SER A 188 32.36 17.79 -12.00
CA SER A 188 31.76 17.38 -13.27
C SER A 188 31.20 15.95 -13.23
N THR A 189 31.86 15.04 -12.50
CA THR A 189 31.43 13.65 -12.35
C THR A 189 30.14 13.58 -11.54
N TRP A 190 30.09 14.29 -10.42
CA TRP A 190 28.85 14.40 -9.64
C TRP A 190 27.73 15.08 -10.43
N GLU A 191 28.02 16.20 -11.11
CA GLU A 191 27.03 16.91 -11.94
C GLU A 191 26.44 15.99 -13.03
N GLY A 192 27.26 15.14 -13.64
CA GLY A 192 26.81 14.16 -14.64
C GLY A 192 25.95 13.02 -14.09
N LEU A 193 26.04 12.75 -12.79
CA LEU A 193 25.20 11.75 -12.10
C LEU A 193 23.89 12.36 -11.57
N VAL A 194 23.80 13.67 -11.39
CA VAL A 194 22.57 14.34 -10.94
C VAL A 194 21.48 14.22 -12.02
N HIS A 195 20.26 13.89 -11.59
CA HIS A 195 19.13 13.81 -12.50
C HIS A 195 18.90 15.16 -13.22
N PRO A 196 18.63 15.17 -14.55
CA PRO A 196 18.45 16.39 -15.33
C PRO A 196 17.43 17.37 -14.71
N ASP A 197 16.24 16.88 -14.33
CA ASP A 197 15.20 17.68 -13.68
C ASP A 197 15.60 18.29 -12.33
N ASP A 198 16.55 17.67 -11.61
CA ASP A 198 16.98 18.14 -10.29
C ASP A 198 18.13 19.16 -10.38
N SER A 199 18.89 19.15 -11.48
CA SER A 199 20.13 19.92 -11.64
C SER A 199 19.97 21.41 -11.36
N ALA A 200 18.92 22.04 -11.90
CA ALA A 200 18.66 23.47 -11.69
C ALA A 200 18.36 23.78 -10.21
N ARG A 201 17.56 22.93 -9.55
CA ARG A 201 17.17 23.08 -8.14
C ARG A 201 18.37 22.87 -7.21
N VAL A 202 19.21 21.89 -7.49
CA VAL A 202 20.41 21.60 -6.70
C VAL A 202 21.40 22.77 -6.79
N LYS A 203 21.64 23.32 -7.98
CA LYS A 203 22.50 24.50 -8.17
C LYS A 203 21.96 25.72 -7.42
N ALA A 204 20.66 25.97 -7.52
CA ALA A 204 20.00 27.08 -6.82
C ALA A 204 20.09 26.96 -5.28
N ALA A 205 20.22 25.75 -4.73
CA ALA A 205 20.43 25.53 -3.30
C ALA A 205 21.92 25.65 -2.89
N LEU A 206 22.84 25.20 -3.75
CA LEU A 206 24.28 25.19 -3.45
C LEU A 206 24.90 26.60 -3.54
N GLU A 207 24.50 27.40 -4.52
CA GLU A 207 25.11 28.69 -4.82
C GLU A 207 24.97 29.73 -3.67
N PRO A 208 23.78 29.94 -3.07
CA PRO A 208 23.65 30.81 -1.90
C PRO A 208 24.52 30.35 -0.72
N HIS A 209 24.70 29.03 -0.54
CA HIS A 209 25.53 28.49 0.52
C HIS A 209 27.02 28.79 0.31
N LEU A 210 27.52 28.59 -0.91
CA LEU A 210 28.90 28.94 -1.26
C LEU A 210 29.16 30.45 -1.08
N GLN A 211 28.16 31.29 -1.38
CA GLN A 211 28.20 32.75 -1.14
C GLN A 211 28.05 33.15 0.34
N GLY A 212 27.84 32.21 1.25
CA GLY A 212 27.70 32.48 2.69
C GLY A 212 26.34 33.07 3.08
N LYS A 213 25.33 32.99 2.21
CA LYS A 213 23.97 33.49 2.47
C LYS A 213 23.14 32.50 3.30
N THR A 214 23.58 31.25 3.42
CA THR A 214 22.94 30.22 4.25
C THR A 214 23.97 29.55 5.17
N ALA A 215 23.57 29.22 6.40
CA ALA A 215 24.45 28.61 7.39
C ALA A 215 24.82 27.15 7.06
N GLN A 216 23.95 26.45 6.33
CA GLN A 216 24.09 25.04 5.97
C GLN A 216 23.47 24.80 4.59
N TYR A 217 24.09 23.91 3.81
CA TYR A 217 23.52 23.39 2.59
C TYR A 217 22.67 22.17 2.91
N GLU A 218 21.47 22.10 2.35
CA GLU A 218 20.59 20.94 2.41
C GLU A 218 19.84 20.78 1.09
N SER A 219 19.75 19.56 0.57
CA SER A 219 19.01 19.26 -0.65
C SER A 219 18.65 17.78 -0.77
N GLU A 220 17.46 17.49 -1.30
CA GLU A 220 17.07 16.13 -1.71
C GLU A 220 16.98 16.04 -3.23
N TYR A 221 17.75 15.15 -3.84
CA TYR A 221 17.81 14.99 -5.30
C TYR A 221 18.20 13.57 -5.70
N ARG A 222 18.09 13.25 -6.98
CA ARG A 222 18.42 11.93 -7.51
C ARG A 222 19.82 11.89 -8.10
N LEU A 223 20.56 10.84 -7.78
CA LEU A 223 21.80 10.45 -8.45
C LEU A 223 21.59 9.17 -9.25
N ARG A 224 22.29 9.06 -10.38
CA ARG A 224 22.23 7.88 -11.25
C ARG A 224 23.06 6.74 -10.67
N HIS A 225 22.43 5.59 -10.50
CA HIS A 225 23.12 4.34 -10.18
C HIS A 225 23.80 3.78 -11.44
N LYS A 226 24.84 2.96 -11.27
CA LYS A 226 25.55 2.27 -12.37
C LYS A 226 24.62 1.46 -13.26
N ASP A 227 23.65 0.78 -12.66
CA ASP A 227 22.60 0.01 -13.35
C ASP A 227 21.52 0.87 -14.04
N GLY A 228 21.65 2.20 -13.98
CA GLY A 228 20.80 3.15 -14.70
C GLY A 228 19.53 3.58 -13.97
N HIS A 229 19.19 3.00 -12.82
CA HIS A 229 18.11 3.47 -11.96
C HIS A 229 18.54 4.71 -11.15
N TRP A 230 17.58 5.36 -10.48
CA TRP A 230 17.82 6.58 -9.69
C TRP A 230 17.82 6.29 -8.19
N VAL A 231 18.85 6.76 -7.50
CA VAL A 231 18.97 6.71 -6.04
C VAL A 231 18.61 8.09 -5.49
N TRP A 232 17.67 8.15 -4.55
CA TRP A 232 17.34 9.39 -3.87
C TRP A 232 18.34 9.68 -2.77
N ILE A 233 18.90 10.88 -2.81
CA ILE A 233 19.96 11.32 -1.93
C ILE A 233 19.50 12.54 -1.15
N TYR A 234 19.63 12.49 0.18
CA TYR A 234 19.65 13.68 1.02
C TYR A 234 21.10 14.11 1.18
N SER A 235 21.40 15.34 0.78
CA SER A 235 22.73 15.94 0.89
C SER A 235 22.71 17.09 1.88
N THR A 236 23.68 17.12 2.78
CA THR A 236 23.91 18.28 3.65
C THR A 236 25.39 18.57 3.81
N GLY A 237 25.77 19.85 3.93
CA GLY A 237 27.16 20.25 4.05
C GLY A 237 27.39 21.68 4.51
N ARG A 238 28.65 22.01 4.75
CA ARG A 238 29.11 23.34 5.20
C ARG A 238 30.41 23.76 4.49
N VAL A 239 30.55 25.06 4.25
CA VAL A 239 31.83 25.66 3.86
C VAL A 239 32.79 25.65 5.06
N MET A 240 33.94 24.99 4.90
CA MET A 240 34.95 24.83 5.94
C MET A 240 36.01 25.93 5.90
N GLU A 241 36.36 26.37 4.69
CA GLU A 241 37.45 27.33 4.47
C GLU A 241 37.01 28.40 3.47
N ARG A 242 37.38 29.65 3.76
CA ARG A 242 37.17 30.82 2.90
C ARG A 242 38.47 31.59 2.71
N ASP A 243 38.62 32.26 1.58
CA ASP A 243 39.74 33.15 1.34
C ASP A 243 39.57 34.50 2.05
N SER A 244 40.58 35.36 1.95
CA SER A 244 40.57 36.71 2.54
C SER A 244 39.50 37.64 1.96
N GLU A 245 38.93 37.32 0.80
CA GLU A 245 37.83 38.05 0.17
C GLU A 245 36.45 37.45 0.52
N GLY A 246 36.42 36.41 1.35
CA GLY A 246 35.19 35.73 1.79
C GLY A 246 34.66 34.68 0.82
N ARG A 247 35.38 34.36 -0.27
CA ARG A 247 34.99 33.32 -1.23
C ARG A 247 35.24 31.94 -0.64
N ALA A 248 34.33 30.99 -0.88
CA ALA A 248 34.49 29.62 -0.42
C ALA A 248 35.67 28.92 -1.13
N ILE A 249 36.57 28.32 -0.36
CA ILE A 249 37.69 27.50 -0.85
C ILE A 249 37.31 26.02 -0.79
N ARG A 250 36.75 25.59 0.34
CA ARG A 250 36.47 24.18 0.62
C ARG A 250 35.13 24.00 1.30
N ALA A 251 34.34 23.03 0.83
CA ALA A 251 33.07 22.66 1.42
C ALA A 251 33.01 21.15 1.62
N VAL A 252 32.53 20.72 2.79
CA VAL A 252 32.45 19.31 3.18
C VAL A 252 31.04 18.98 3.60
N GLY A 253 30.58 17.78 3.27
CA GLY A 253 29.28 17.31 3.71
C GLY A 253 29.09 15.81 3.52
N ILE A 254 27.85 15.39 3.73
CA ILE A 254 27.43 13.99 3.62
C ILE A 254 26.29 13.83 2.62
N HIS A 255 26.16 12.62 2.12
CA HIS A 255 25.05 12.09 1.35
C HIS A 255 24.49 10.88 2.08
N GLN A 256 23.16 10.84 2.21
CA GLN A 256 22.42 9.72 2.76
C GLN A 256 21.46 9.20 1.69
N ASP A 257 21.45 7.88 1.46
CA ASP A 257 20.43 7.23 0.65
C ASP A 257 19.08 7.26 1.39
N ILE A 258 18.11 7.94 0.79
CA ILE A 258 16.73 8.07 1.29
C ILE A 258 15.73 7.37 0.35
N SER A 259 16.19 6.49 -0.54
CA SER A 259 15.37 5.79 -1.54
C SER A 259 14.26 4.97 -0.89
N HIS A 260 14.57 4.22 0.17
CA HIS A 260 13.57 3.45 0.91
C HIS A 260 12.45 4.33 1.49
N ARG A 261 12.82 5.49 2.06
CA ARG A 261 11.86 6.47 2.58
C ARG A 261 10.95 7.00 1.48
N LYS A 262 11.51 7.39 0.33
CA LYS A 262 10.73 7.89 -0.82
C LYS A 262 9.82 6.80 -1.43
N GLN A 263 10.29 5.55 -1.48
CA GLN A 263 9.48 4.43 -1.95
C GLN A 263 8.30 4.13 -1.02
N ALA A 264 8.51 4.19 0.30
CA ALA A 264 7.43 4.04 1.28
C ALA A 264 6.40 5.17 1.13
N GLU A 265 6.84 6.44 1.07
CA GLU A 265 5.95 7.58 0.84
C GLU A 265 5.15 7.46 -0.47
N ALA A 266 5.78 7.01 -1.55
CA ALA A 266 5.11 6.82 -2.84
C ALA A 266 4.08 5.67 -2.80
N ARG A 267 4.42 4.56 -2.11
CA ARG A 267 3.51 3.44 -1.92
C ARG A 267 2.28 3.84 -1.11
N ASP A 268 2.48 4.57 -0.02
CA ASP A 268 1.38 5.01 0.84
C ASP A 268 0.44 5.96 0.07
N ARG A 269 1.00 6.89 -0.71
CA ARG A 269 0.19 7.73 -1.62
C ARG A 269 -0.58 6.91 -2.65
N LEU A 270 0.05 5.90 -3.25
CA LEU A 270 -0.62 5.03 -4.24
C LEU A 270 -1.80 4.28 -3.61
N LEU A 271 -1.64 3.76 -2.38
CA LEU A 271 -2.71 3.08 -1.66
C LEU A 271 -3.88 4.02 -1.36
N VAL A 272 -3.60 5.26 -0.92
CA VAL A 272 -4.63 6.29 -0.71
C VAL A 272 -5.36 6.60 -2.03
N THR A 273 -4.63 6.86 -3.11
CA THR A 273 -5.22 7.15 -4.42
C THR A 273 -6.04 5.97 -4.95
N ALA A 274 -5.59 4.73 -4.74
CA ALA A 274 -6.34 3.54 -5.13
C ALA A 274 -7.67 3.42 -4.38
N LEU A 275 -7.69 3.71 -3.07
CA LEU A 275 -8.91 3.71 -2.26
C LEU A 275 -9.88 4.85 -2.64
N GLU A 276 -9.35 5.98 -3.11
CA GLU A 276 -10.16 7.10 -3.62
C GLU A 276 -10.73 6.84 -5.01
N ALA A 277 -10.04 6.05 -5.85
CA ALA A 277 -10.50 5.72 -7.19
C ALA A 277 -11.65 4.69 -7.21
N VAL A 278 -11.81 3.93 -6.12
CA VAL A 278 -12.90 2.95 -6.00
C VAL A 278 -14.22 3.68 -5.73
N SER A 279 -15.25 3.41 -6.54
CA SER A 279 -16.60 3.99 -6.41
C SER A 279 -17.41 3.44 -5.23
N LEU A 280 -16.76 2.76 -4.28
CA LEU A 280 -17.36 2.21 -3.07
C LEU A 280 -17.06 3.15 -1.91
N GLY A 281 -18.05 3.40 -1.06
CA GLY A 281 -17.82 4.14 0.17
C GLY A 281 -16.95 3.32 1.12
N VAL A 282 -15.78 3.85 1.48
CA VAL A 282 -14.88 3.20 2.44
C VAL A 282 -14.75 4.10 3.66
N ILE A 283 -14.96 3.52 4.84
CA ILE A 283 -14.71 4.18 6.13
C ILE A 283 -13.76 3.33 6.98
N LEU A 284 -12.93 4.00 7.76
CA LEU A 284 -12.16 3.44 8.86
C LEU A 284 -12.69 4.03 10.16
N THR A 285 -12.94 3.19 11.15
CA THR A 285 -13.45 3.62 12.46
C THR A 285 -12.60 3.10 13.61
N ASP A 286 -12.65 3.79 14.74
CA ASP A 286 -12.14 3.30 16.01
C ASP A 286 -12.94 2.09 16.55
N THR A 287 -12.55 1.58 17.73
CA THR A 287 -13.24 0.48 18.42
C THR A 287 -14.66 0.82 18.92
N GLU A 288 -15.02 2.10 19.01
CA GLU A 288 -16.36 2.60 19.33
C GLU A 288 -17.21 2.91 18.08
N ALA A 289 -16.71 2.53 16.90
CA ALA A 289 -17.32 2.79 15.58
C ALA A 289 -17.45 4.28 15.23
N ARG A 290 -16.56 5.15 15.74
CA ARG A 290 -16.41 6.54 15.32
C ARG A 290 -15.52 6.61 14.10
N ILE A 291 -15.97 7.33 13.06
CA ILE A 291 -15.24 7.45 11.80
C ILE A 291 -13.98 8.30 12.03
N GLU A 292 -12.81 7.71 11.80
CA GLU A 292 -11.52 8.41 11.80
C GLU A 292 -11.11 8.83 10.39
N TRP A 293 -11.54 8.07 9.38
CA TRP A 293 -11.27 8.38 7.98
C TRP A 293 -12.38 7.85 7.09
N ALA A 294 -12.70 8.59 6.03
CA ALA A 294 -13.62 8.15 4.99
C ALA A 294 -13.14 8.63 3.61
N ASN A 295 -13.39 7.85 2.57
CA ASN A 295 -13.05 8.24 1.21
C ASN A 295 -14.13 9.16 0.58
N PRO A 296 -13.81 9.89 -0.51
CA PRO A 296 -14.77 10.77 -1.19
C PRO A 296 -16.03 10.05 -1.71
N ALA A 297 -15.93 8.77 -2.03
CA ALA A 297 -17.08 7.97 -2.45
C ALA A 297 -18.10 7.78 -1.31
N PHE A 298 -17.67 7.68 -0.05
CA PHE A 298 -18.58 7.64 1.10
C PHE A 298 -19.36 8.94 1.27
N ALA A 299 -18.70 10.08 1.09
CA ALA A 299 -19.37 11.39 1.13
C ALA A 299 -20.42 11.51 0.02
N THR A 300 -20.09 11.06 -1.19
CA THR A 300 -21.01 11.04 -2.33
C THR A 300 -22.19 10.09 -2.10
N LEU A 301 -21.92 8.89 -1.57
CA LEU A 301 -22.94 7.89 -1.23
C LEU A 301 -23.92 8.41 -0.18
N THR A 302 -23.43 9.05 0.87
CA THR A 302 -24.28 9.40 2.03
C THR A 302 -24.85 10.82 1.96
N GLY A 303 -24.23 11.70 1.18
CA GLY A 303 -24.56 13.13 1.10
C GLY A 303 -24.01 13.97 2.25
N TYR A 304 -23.23 13.39 3.17
CA TYR A 304 -22.50 14.11 4.21
C TYR A 304 -21.11 14.50 3.72
N THR A 305 -20.59 15.65 4.14
CA THR A 305 -19.19 16.01 3.85
C THR A 305 -18.23 15.20 4.73
N LEU A 306 -16.98 15.03 4.30
CA LEU A 306 -15.98 14.30 5.10
C LEU A 306 -15.81 14.93 6.50
N GLU A 307 -15.81 16.26 6.57
CA GLU A 307 -15.74 17.05 7.81
C GLU A 307 -16.93 16.79 8.75
N GLU A 308 -18.14 16.60 8.21
CA GLU A 308 -19.32 16.27 9.02
C GLU A 308 -19.28 14.83 9.53
N THR A 309 -18.54 13.95 8.86
CA THR A 309 -18.49 12.52 9.19
C THR A 309 -17.44 12.18 10.24
N GLU A 310 -16.38 12.99 10.35
CA GLU A 310 -15.27 12.77 11.27
C GLU A 310 -15.74 12.75 12.74
N GLY A 311 -15.34 11.70 13.49
CA GLY A 311 -15.70 11.48 14.89
C GLY A 311 -17.14 11.01 15.14
N GLN A 312 -18.00 11.00 14.10
CA GLN A 312 -19.39 10.56 14.20
C GLN A 312 -19.50 9.05 14.03
N ARG A 313 -20.61 8.47 14.50
CA ARG A 313 -20.92 7.05 14.28
C ARG A 313 -21.82 6.88 13.05
N PRO A 314 -21.57 5.91 12.15
CA PRO A 314 -22.45 5.66 11.02
C PRO A 314 -23.91 5.41 11.43
N ALA A 315 -24.13 4.77 12.59
CA ALA A 315 -25.46 4.51 13.13
C ALA A 315 -26.25 5.78 13.51
N GLU A 316 -25.58 6.91 13.72
CA GLU A 316 -26.18 8.21 14.02
C GLU A 316 -26.43 9.02 12.75
N LEU A 317 -25.60 8.84 11.71
CA LEU A 317 -25.69 9.59 10.46
C LEU A 317 -26.65 9.00 9.43
N ILE A 318 -26.57 7.68 9.20
CA ILE A 318 -27.18 7.05 8.02
C ILE A 318 -28.25 5.99 8.33
N LYS A 319 -28.51 5.70 9.61
CA LYS A 319 -29.47 4.66 9.99
C LYS A 319 -30.90 5.00 9.54
N SER A 320 -31.53 4.10 8.79
CA SER A 320 -32.92 4.27 8.29
C SER A 320 -34.00 3.93 9.33
N GLY A 321 -33.72 2.97 10.21
CA GLY A 321 -34.72 2.37 11.11
C GLY A 321 -35.49 1.19 10.50
N CYS A 322 -35.18 0.76 9.27
CA CYS A 322 -35.82 -0.41 8.65
C CYS A 322 -35.37 -1.75 9.28
N GLN A 323 -34.16 -1.79 9.84
CA GLN A 323 -33.62 -2.93 10.58
C GLN A 323 -33.84 -2.74 12.08
N ASP A 324 -34.22 -3.82 12.76
CA ASP A 324 -34.44 -3.84 14.20
C ASP A 324 -33.12 -3.85 15.00
N SER A 325 -33.21 -3.73 16.34
CA SER A 325 -32.03 -3.76 17.21
C SER A 325 -31.33 -5.12 17.21
N ALA A 326 -32.10 -6.22 17.10
CA ALA A 326 -31.57 -7.58 17.10
C ALA A 326 -30.63 -7.84 15.92
N PHE A 327 -30.95 -7.28 14.75
CA PHE A 327 -30.09 -7.31 13.57
C PHE A 327 -28.71 -6.70 13.84
N TYR A 328 -28.67 -5.49 14.40
CA TYR A 328 -27.40 -4.80 14.70
C TYR A 328 -26.61 -5.49 15.81
N GLU A 329 -27.28 -6.06 16.82
CA GLU A 329 -26.63 -6.85 17.87
C GLU A 329 -25.96 -8.10 17.30
N ALA A 330 -26.66 -8.83 16.43
CA ALA A 330 -26.12 -10.02 15.77
C ALA A 330 -24.91 -9.67 14.88
N MET A 331 -25.01 -8.60 14.10
CA MET A 331 -23.92 -8.07 13.27
C MET A 331 -22.68 -7.79 14.12
N TRP A 332 -22.82 -6.96 15.15
CA TRP A 332 -21.68 -6.54 15.98
C TRP A 332 -21.10 -7.65 16.86
N LYS A 333 -21.90 -8.65 17.24
CA LYS A 333 -21.42 -9.83 17.98
C LYS A 333 -20.39 -10.61 17.17
N GLY A 334 -20.62 -10.79 15.87
CA GLY A 334 -19.67 -11.44 14.97
C GLY A 334 -18.39 -10.62 14.78
N ILE A 335 -18.56 -9.32 14.49
CA ILE A 335 -17.45 -8.39 14.23
C ILE A 335 -16.48 -8.29 15.41
N ARG A 336 -17.02 -8.11 16.63
CA ARG A 336 -16.21 -8.04 17.85
C ARG A 336 -15.53 -9.37 18.22
N SER A 337 -15.96 -10.49 17.64
CA SER A 337 -15.27 -11.78 17.79
C SER A 337 -14.11 -11.98 16.79
N GLY A 338 -13.77 -10.94 16.01
CA GLY A 338 -12.70 -10.99 15.02
C GLY A 338 -13.13 -11.47 13.63
N LYS A 339 -14.43 -11.65 13.38
CA LYS A 339 -14.96 -12.12 12.08
C LYS A 339 -15.44 -10.96 11.23
N SER A 340 -15.23 -11.02 9.93
CA SER A 340 -15.87 -10.09 9.00
C SER A 340 -17.37 -10.36 8.90
N TRP A 341 -18.16 -9.29 8.77
CA TRP A 341 -19.59 -9.35 8.50
C TRP A 341 -19.88 -8.82 7.10
N HIS A 342 -20.81 -9.44 6.41
CA HIS A 342 -21.28 -9.04 5.08
C HIS A 342 -22.81 -9.19 5.03
N GLY A 343 -23.49 -8.18 4.51
CA GLY A 343 -24.93 -8.23 4.33
C GLY A 343 -25.53 -7.00 3.66
N GLU A 344 -26.82 -7.10 3.32
CA GLU A 344 -27.60 -6.01 2.76
C GLU A 344 -28.44 -5.33 3.85
N LEU A 345 -28.52 -4.00 3.82
CA LEU A 345 -29.41 -3.22 4.65
C LEU A 345 -29.93 -1.99 3.91
N ILE A 346 -30.83 -1.25 4.55
CA ILE A 346 -31.41 -0.02 4.02
C ILE A 346 -30.91 1.10 4.90
N ASN A 347 -30.27 2.09 4.30
CA ASN A 347 -29.82 3.29 4.99
C ASN A 347 -30.50 4.52 4.40
N ARG A 348 -30.28 5.65 5.06
CA ARG A 348 -30.86 6.94 4.73
C ARG A 348 -29.75 7.95 4.50
N ARG A 349 -29.81 8.63 3.36
CA ARG A 349 -28.88 9.73 3.04
C ARG A 349 -29.23 10.98 3.85
N LYS A 350 -28.35 11.97 3.86
CA LYS A 350 -28.58 13.27 4.53
C LYS A 350 -29.85 13.99 4.07
N ASN A 351 -30.21 13.85 2.79
CA ASN A 351 -31.44 14.42 2.21
C ASN A 351 -32.73 13.67 2.61
N GLY A 352 -32.63 12.57 3.37
CA GLY A 352 -33.76 11.74 3.79
C GLY A 352 -34.09 10.56 2.86
N GLU A 353 -33.48 10.48 1.68
CA GLU A 353 -33.68 9.40 0.70
C GLU A 353 -33.22 8.05 1.27
N LEU A 354 -34.05 7.02 1.12
CA LEU A 354 -33.68 5.65 1.45
C LEU A 354 -32.94 4.99 0.30
N TYR A 355 -31.87 4.26 0.62
CA TYR A 355 -31.09 3.50 -0.35
C TYR A 355 -30.75 2.12 0.20
N HIS A 356 -30.64 1.15 -0.70
CA HIS A 356 -30.16 -0.19 -0.39
C HIS A 356 -28.63 -0.19 -0.42
N GLU A 357 -28.03 -0.67 0.67
CA GLU A 357 -26.59 -0.75 0.85
C GLU A 357 -26.19 -2.22 0.99
N GLU A 358 -25.20 -2.64 0.20
CA GLU A 358 -24.42 -3.84 0.49
C GLU A 358 -23.19 -3.41 1.31
N LEU A 359 -23.05 -3.98 2.50
CA LEU A 359 -22.06 -3.55 3.49
C LEU A 359 -21.18 -4.74 3.90
N THR A 360 -19.87 -4.51 3.86
CA THR A 360 -18.88 -5.40 4.46
C THR A 360 -18.16 -4.66 5.59
N ILE A 361 -18.08 -5.26 6.78
CA ILE A 361 -17.31 -4.73 7.91
C ILE A 361 -16.28 -5.76 8.32
N ALA A 362 -15.00 -5.37 8.38
CA ALA A 362 -13.91 -6.22 8.83
C ALA A 362 -13.13 -5.57 9.99
N PRO A 363 -12.77 -6.34 11.03
CA PRO A 363 -11.89 -5.87 12.09
C PRO A 363 -10.44 -5.77 11.62
N VAL A 364 -9.73 -4.76 12.10
CA VAL A 364 -8.30 -4.52 11.85
C VAL A 364 -7.56 -4.67 13.18
N PRO A 365 -6.94 -5.84 13.43
CA PRO A 365 -6.14 -6.06 14.62
C PRO A 365 -4.74 -5.44 14.53
N ASP A 366 -4.14 -5.17 15.68
CA ASP A 366 -2.73 -4.83 15.81
C ASP A 366 -1.83 -6.08 15.75
N GLU A 367 -0.51 -5.85 15.93
CA GLU A 367 0.50 -6.92 15.94
C GLU A 367 0.26 -7.98 17.04
N ASN A 368 -0.49 -7.65 18.10
CA ASN A 368 -0.83 -8.56 19.19
C ASN A 368 -2.19 -9.26 18.98
N GLY A 369 -2.87 -9.01 17.85
CA GLY A 369 -4.19 -9.58 17.55
C GLY A 369 -5.36 -8.85 18.22
N ILE A 370 -5.13 -7.69 18.84
CA ILE A 370 -6.16 -6.89 19.48
C ILE A 370 -6.79 -5.97 18.43
N ILE A 371 -8.11 -6.02 18.28
CA ILE A 371 -8.85 -5.16 17.34
C ILE A 371 -8.68 -3.70 17.73
N GLN A 372 -8.09 -2.89 16.85
CA GLN A 372 -7.96 -1.44 17.05
C GLN A 372 -8.90 -0.62 16.17
N HIS A 373 -9.21 -1.12 14.97
CA HIS A 373 -10.08 -0.41 14.03
C HIS A 373 -11.08 -1.35 13.36
N PHE A 374 -12.09 -0.77 12.71
CA PHE A 374 -12.94 -1.47 11.75
C PHE A 374 -12.89 -0.77 10.40
N VAL A 375 -12.81 -1.56 9.33
CA VAL A 375 -13.00 -1.05 7.97
C VAL A 375 -14.40 -1.42 7.48
N GLY A 376 -15.14 -0.43 6.99
CA GLY A 376 -16.46 -0.58 6.40
C GLY A 376 -16.42 -0.25 4.91
N VAL A 377 -16.81 -1.19 4.06
CA VAL A 377 -16.94 -1.01 2.60
C VAL A 377 -18.40 -1.08 2.21
N LYS A 378 -18.85 -0.07 1.46
CA LYS A 378 -20.25 0.26 1.23
C LYS A 378 -20.52 0.41 -0.26
N GLN A 379 -21.50 -0.33 -0.76
CA GLN A 379 -21.97 -0.24 -2.13
C GLN A 379 -23.44 0.13 -2.18
N ASP A 380 -23.78 1.16 -2.95
CA ASP A 380 -25.19 1.40 -3.31
C ASP A 380 -25.65 0.34 -4.30
N ILE A 381 -26.66 -0.42 -3.91
CA ILE A 381 -27.28 -1.45 -4.75
C ILE A 381 -28.73 -1.11 -5.10
N SER A 382 -29.16 0.14 -4.87
CA SER A 382 -30.55 0.57 -5.08
C SER A 382 -30.97 0.45 -6.54
N GLU A 383 -30.09 0.83 -7.48
CA GLU A 383 -30.35 0.69 -8.92
C GLU A 383 -30.45 -0.78 -9.31
N ARG A 384 -29.52 -1.62 -8.83
CA ARG A 384 -29.55 -3.07 -9.04
C ARG A 384 -30.88 -3.67 -8.57
N LYS A 385 -31.31 -3.37 -7.33
CA LYS A 385 -32.58 -3.87 -6.78
C LYS A 385 -33.79 -3.38 -7.57
N ARG A 386 -33.76 -2.14 -8.06
CA ARG A 386 -34.83 -1.58 -8.90
C ARG A 386 -34.93 -2.31 -10.25
N MET A 387 -33.79 -2.52 -10.91
CA MET A 387 -33.72 -3.26 -12.17
C MET A 387 -34.16 -4.72 -11.98
N GLU A 388 -33.75 -5.38 -10.89
CA GLU A 388 -34.20 -6.74 -10.55
C GLU A 388 -35.72 -6.80 -10.35
N ALA A 389 -36.30 -5.83 -9.63
CA ALA A 389 -37.74 -5.74 -9.42
C ALA A 389 -38.50 -5.49 -10.74
N GLU A 390 -38.01 -4.58 -11.58
CA GLU A 390 -38.60 -4.28 -12.89
C GLU A 390 -38.53 -5.48 -13.84
N LEU A 391 -37.40 -6.19 -13.88
CA LEU A 391 -37.26 -7.43 -14.65
C LEU A 391 -38.21 -8.52 -14.16
N LEU A 392 -38.38 -8.67 -12.84
CA LEU A 392 -39.34 -9.61 -12.27
C LEU A 392 -40.78 -9.24 -12.67
N GLU A 393 -41.13 -7.95 -12.62
CA GLU A 393 -42.43 -7.45 -13.03
C GLU A 393 -42.68 -7.71 -14.53
N MET A 394 -41.72 -7.40 -15.41
CA MET A 394 -41.80 -7.69 -16.85
C MET A 394 -41.89 -9.19 -17.15
N ALA A 395 -41.17 -10.02 -16.38
CA ALA A 395 -41.18 -11.46 -16.56
C ALA A 395 -42.50 -12.11 -16.11
N THR A 396 -43.23 -11.50 -15.18
CA THR A 396 -44.41 -12.10 -14.55
C THR A 396 -45.74 -11.45 -14.93
N THR A 397 -45.76 -10.17 -15.27
CA THR A 397 -46.97 -9.39 -15.50
C THR A 397 -47.07 -8.81 -16.91
N ASP A 398 -48.30 -8.52 -17.34
CA ASP A 398 -48.61 -7.77 -18.55
C ASP A 398 -48.55 -6.26 -18.25
N PRO A 399 -47.74 -5.46 -18.97
CA PRO A 399 -47.48 -4.06 -18.62
C PRO A 399 -48.70 -3.14 -18.75
N LEU A 400 -49.72 -3.53 -19.52
CA LEU A 400 -50.91 -2.71 -19.71
C LEU A 400 -51.93 -2.92 -18.58
N THR A 401 -52.17 -4.18 -18.22
CA THR A 401 -53.27 -4.57 -17.31
C THR A 401 -52.79 -4.90 -15.89
N GLY A 402 -51.50 -5.15 -15.71
CA GLY A 402 -50.89 -5.62 -14.46
C GLY A 402 -51.33 -7.03 -14.05
N LEU A 403 -52.06 -7.76 -14.89
CA LEU A 403 -52.37 -9.17 -14.70
C LEU A 403 -51.14 -10.02 -15.02
N TYR A 404 -51.18 -11.34 -14.80
CA TYR A 404 -50.08 -12.17 -15.25
C TYR A 404 -49.96 -12.12 -16.78
N ASN A 405 -48.73 -12.09 -17.29
CA ASN A 405 -48.52 -12.28 -18.72
C ASN A 405 -48.78 -13.76 -19.08
N ARG A 406 -48.96 -14.03 -20.38
CA ARG A 406 -49.19 -15.37 -20.90
C ARG A 406 -48.17 -16.39 -20.39
N ARG A 407 -46.87 -16.07 -20.46
CA ARG A 407 -45.80 -16.99 -20.07
C ARG A 407 -45.93 -17.42 -18.60
N TYR A 408 -46.14 -16.46 -17.70
CA TYR A 408 -46.27 -16.74 -16.28
C TYR A 408 -47.58 -17.47 -15.95
N PHE A 409 -48.69 -17.10 -16.61
CA PHE A 409 -49.96 -17.81 -16.47
C PHE A 409 -49.83 -19.29 -16.87
N MET A 410 -49.19 -19.58 -18.01
CA MET A 410 -48.94 -20.96 -18.46
C MET A 410 -48.11 -21.75 -17.45
N THR A 411 -47.09 -21.12 -16.86
CA THR A 411 -46.27 -21.76 -15.82
C THR A 411 -47.11 -22.12 -14.58
N ARG A 412 -48.01 -21.23 -14.14
CA ARG A 412 -48.93 -21.51 -13.03
C ARG A 412 -49.95 -22.60 -13.37
N LEU A 413 -50.42 -22.64 -14.61
CA LEU A 413 -51.35 -23.67 -15.09
C LEU A 413 -50.69 -25.05 -15.13
N GLU A 414 -49.42 -25.13 -15.55
CA GLU A 414 -48.62 -26.35 -15.52
C GLU A 414 -48.38 -26.87 -14.09
N GLU A 415 -48.07 -25.97 -13.16
CA GLU A 415 -47.96 -26.30 -11.74
C GLU A 415 -49.26 -26.86 -11.17
N GLU A 416 -50.41 -26.30 -11.56
CA GLU A 416 -51.72 -26.76 -11.10
C GLU A 416 -52.13 -28.11 -11.70
N LEU A 417 -51.85 -28.33 -12.99
CA LEU A 417 -52.01 -29.63 -13.64
C LEU A 417 -51.17 -30.70 -12.93
N SER A 418 -49.91 -30.36 -12.61
CA SER A 418 -49.01 -31.25 -11.87
C SER A 418 -49.51 -31.58 -10.46
N ARG A 419 -50.18 -30.63 -9.78
CA ARG A 419 -50.80 -30.87 -8.47
C ARG A 419 -51.99 -31.82 -8.59
N MET A 420 -52.84 -31.61 -9.58
CA MET A 420 -54.02 -32.44 -9.83
C MET A 420 -53.63 -33.89 -10.18
N GLN A 421 -52.56 -34.09 -10.95
CA GLN A 421 -52.03 -35.43 -11.26
C GLN A 421 -51.46 -36.18 -10.03
N ARG A 422 -51.09 -35.46 -8.96
CA ARG A 422 -50.56 -36.06 -7.72
C ARG A 422 -51.65 -36.33 -6.67
N TYR A 423 -52.73 -35.57 -6.67
CA TYR A 423 -53.78 -35.63 -5.66
C TYR A 423 -55.16 -35.85 -6.32
N ASP A 424 -55.73 -37.05 -6.17
CA ASP A 424 -56.99 -37.48 -6.80
C ASP A 424 -58.22 -36.63 -6.46
N SER A 425 -58.16 -35.78 -5.43
CA SER A 425 -59.28 -34.95 -4.97
C SER A 425 -59.22 -33.49 -5.43
N HIS A 426 -58.17 -33.06 -6.12
CA HIS A 426 -58.07 -31.69 -6.64
C HIS A 426 -58.84 -31.57 -7.96
N GLN A 427 -59.61 -30.49 -8.09
CA GLN A 427 -60.31 -30.15 -9.32
C GLN A 427 -59.97 -28.71 -9.68
N ALA A 428 -59.65 -28.46 -10.93
CA ALA A 428 -59.38 -27.11 -11.41
C ALA A 428 -60.09 -26.88 -12.74
N SER A 429 -60.48 -25.63 -12.97
CA SER A 429 -61.14 -25.21 -14.22
C SER A 429 -60.46 -23.98 -14.79
N VAL A 430 -60.47 -23.87 -16.11
CA VAL A 430 -59.96 -22.72 -16.85
C VAL A 430 -61.11 -22.04 -17.58
N LEU A 431 -61.12 -20.72 -17.49
CA LEU A 431 -61.98 -19.86 -18.27
C LEU A 431 -61.11 -19.16 -19.31
N MET A 432 -61.55 -19.17 -20.57
CA MET A 432 -61.03 -18.30 -21.63
C MET A 432 -62.07 -17.21 -21.88
N LEU A 433 -61.64 -15.95 -21.85
CA LEU A 433 -62.48 -14.77 -21.96
C LEU A 433 -62.00 -13.92 -23.12
N ASP A 434 -62.94 -13.34 -23.85
CA ASP A 434 -62.65 -12.41 -24.93
C ASP A 434 -63.65 -11.25 -24.93
N LEU A 435 -63.11 -10.03 -25.02
CA LEU A 435 -63.90 -8.81 -25.08
C LEU A 435 -64.63 -8.72 -26.42
N ASP A 436 -65.95 -8.76 -26.36
CA ASP A 436 -66.77 -8.70 -27.55
C ASP A 436 -66.63 -7.34 -28.24
N HIS A 437 -66.44 -7.36 -29.56
CA HIS A 437 -66.37 -6.17 -30.40
C HIS A 437 -65.25 -5.18 -30.04
N PHE A 438 -64.17 -5.63 -29.36
CA PHE A 438 -63.08 -4.74 -28.96
C PHE A 438 -62.44 -3.97 -30.12
N LYS A 439 -62.26 -4.62 -31.28
CA LYS A 439 -61.78 -3.93 -32.49
C LYS A 439 -62.67 -2.75 -32.91
N LEU A 440 -63.99 -2.89 -32.85
CA LEU A 440 -64.93 -1.80 -33.18
C LEU A 440 -64.80 -0.64 -32.18
N ILE A 441 -64.56 -0.95 -30.90
CA ILE A 441 -64.30 0.08 -29.88
C ILE A 441 -63.01 0.85 -30.21
N ASN A 442 -61.94 0.15 -30.57
CA ASN A 442 -60.69 0.81 -30.99
C ASN A 442 -60.88 1.67 -32.24
N ASP A 443 -61.60 1.16 -33.24
CA ASP A 443 -61.85 1.88 -34.50
C ASP A 443 -62.71 3.14 -34.27
N GLN A 444 -63.66 3.10 -33.33
CA GLN A 444 -64.59 4.18 -33.04
C GLN A 444 -64.03 5.23 -32.04
N TYR A 445 -63.31 4.79 -31.01
CA TYR A 445 -62.90 5.61 -29.88
C TYR A 445 -61.38 5.79 -29.77
N GLY A 446 -60.61 5.08 -30.58
CA GLY A 446 -59.14 5.12 -30.60
C GLY A 446 -58.50 4.16 -29.59
N HIS A 447 -57.24 3.82 -29.85
CA HIS A 447 -56.48 2.85 -29.06
C HIS A 447 -56.30 3.25 -27.59
N ALA A 448 -56.23 4.55 -27.27
CA ALA A 448 -56.12 4.99 -25.88
C ALA A 448 -57.35 4.61 -25.03
N ILE A 449 -58.55 4.70 -25.61
CA ILE A 449 -59.78 4.27 -24.94
C ILE A 449 -59.85 2.74 -24.87
N GLY A 450 -59.36 2.03 -25.89
CA GLY A 450 -59.20 0.57 -25.83
C GLY A 450 -58.28 0.11 -24.70
N ASP A 451 -57.17 0.81 -24.47
CA ASP A 451 -56.26 0.54 -23.37
C ASP A 451 -56.89 0.82 -21.99
N GLU A 452 -57.66 1.91 -21.86
CA GLU A 452 -58.47 2.16 -20.66
C GLU A 452 -59.51 1.07 -20.43
N LEU A 453 -60.14 0.57 -21.49
CA LEU A 453 -61.11 -0.52 -21.43
C LEU A 453 -60.47 -1.81 -20.90
N LEU A 454 -59.28 -2.16 -21.41
CA LEU A 454 -58.54 -3.35 -20.99
C LEU A 454 -58.14 -3.26 -19.51
N LYS A 455 -57.71 -2.07 -19.05
CA LYS A 455 -57.38 -1.80 -17.64
C LYS A 455 -58.62 -1.92 -16.75
N HIS A 456 -59.73 -1.33 -17.16
CA HIS A 456 -61.00 -1.40 -16.44
C HIS A 456 -61.50 -2.84 -16.34
N PHE A 457 -61.46 -3.59 -17.44
CA PHE A 457 -61.82 -5.00 -17.49
C PHE A 457 -60.95 -5.86 -16.55
N ALA A 458 -59.63 -5.66 -16.58
CA ALA A 458 -58.70 -6.33 -15.68
C ALA A 458 -58.97 -6.01 -14.20
N GLY A 459 -59.29 -4.75 -13.89
CA GLY A 459 -59.65 -4.30 -12.55
C GLY A 459 -60.92 -4.99 -12.03
N LEU A 460 -61.96 -5.11 -12.85
CA LEU A 460 -63.20 -5.80 -12.49
C LEU A 460 -62.97 -7.29 -12.24
N MET A 461 -62.23 -7.98 -13.11
CA MET A 461 -61.90 -9.39 -12.89
C MET A 461 -61.13 -9.61 -11.58
N ARG A 462 -60.16 -8.75 -11.28
CA ARG A 462 -59.34 -8.84 -10.04
C ARG A 462 -60.17 -8.72 -8.76
N GLN A 463 -61.29 -7.99 -8.80
CA GLN A 463 -62.20 -7.85 -7.66
C GLN A 463 -63.08 -9.08 -7.44
N GLU A 464 -63.41 -9.80 -8.51
CA GLU A 464 -64.33 -10.95 -8.46
C GLU A 464 -63.64 -12.29 -8.15
N VAL A 465 -62.37 -12.45 -8.53
CA VAL A 465 -61.62 -13.70 -8.31
C VAL A 465 -61.12 -13.86 -6.86
N ARG A 466 -60.92 -15.10 -6.43
CA ARG A 466 -60.33 -15.43 -5.12
C ARG A 466 -58.82 -15.24 -5.16
N LYS A 467 -58.18 -15.09 -3.99
CA LYS A 467 -56.71 -14.98 -3.86
C LYS A 467 -55.94 -16.19 -4.44
N ILE A 468 -56.57 -17.36 -4.49
CA ILE A 468 -55.98 -18.60 -5.02
C ILE A 468 -56.07 -18.68 -6.55
N ASP A 469 -57.05 -18.01 -7.14
CA ASP A 469 -57.28 -17.99 -8.58
C ASP A 469 -56.20 -17.14 -9.26
N ARG A 470 -55.87 -17.49 -10.50
CA ARG A 470 -54.84 -16.80 -11.28
C ARG A 470 -55.48 -16.23 -12.53
N ILE A 471 -55.28 -14.94 -12.76
CA ILE A 471 -55.74 -14.27 -13.98
C ILE A 471 -54.52 -13.93 -14.84
N GLY A 472 -54.56 -14.30 -16.11
CA GLY A 472 -53.57 -13.93 -17.11
C GLY A 472 -54.19 -13.23 -18.31
N ARG A 473 -53.43 -12.35 -18.94
CA ARG A 473 -53.74 -11.84 -20.29
C ARG A 473 -53.00 -12.69 -21.32
N MET A 474 -53.75 -13.33 -22.20
CA MET A 474 -53.21 -14.28 -23.18
C MET A 474 -52.67 -13.57 -24.42
N GLY A 475 -53.28 -12.44 -24.78
CA GLY A 475 -52.82 -11.55 -25.85
C GLY A 475 -53.97 -10.67 -26.36
N GLY A 476 -53.67 -9.44 -26.79
CA GLY A 476 -54.69 -8.54 -27.36
C GLY A 476 -55.87 -8.33 -26.40
N GLU A 477 -57.05 -8.83 -26.80
CA GLU A 477 -58.33 -8.75 -26.10
C GLU A 477 -58.71 -10.03 -25.33
N GLU A 478 -57.81 -11.03 -25.31
CA GLU A 478 -58.01 -12.36 -24.71
C GLU A 478 -57.41 -12.46 -23.30
N PHE A 479 -58.18 -13.05 -22.39
CA PHE A 479 -57.82 -13.27 -20.99
C PHE A 479 -58.13 -14.70 -20.57
N ALA A 480 -57.41 -15.20 -19.59
CA ALA A 480 -57.65 -16.51 -19.00
C ALA A 480 -57.71 -16.43 -17.48
N ILE A 481 -58.57 -17.26 -16.88
CA ILE A 481 -58.65 -17.43 -15.43
C ILE A 481 -58.47 -18.90 -15.12
N LEU A 482 -57.46 -19.22 -14.31
CA LEU A 482 -57.29 -20.52 -13.68
C LEU A 482 -57.95 -20.47 -12.31
N MET A 483 -58.94 -21.33 -12.10
CA MET A 483 -59.63 -21.46 -10.84
C MET A 483 -59.25 -22.78 -10.18
N ALA A 484 -58.46 -22.66 -9.12
CA ALA A 484 -58.05 -23.79 -8.30
C ALA A 484 -59.22 -24.26 -7.43
N ASP A 485 -59.21 -25.54 -7.08
CA ASP A 485 -60.24 -26.19 -6.23
C ASP A 485 -61.68 -25.89 -6.69
N THR A 486 -61.90 -25.87 -8.01
CA THR A 486 -63.19 -25.51 -8.60
C THR A 486 -63.59 -26.44 -9.74
N ASP A 487 -64.72 -27.11 -9.55
CA ASP A 487 -65.34 -27.95 -10.56
C ASP A 487 -65.98 -27.15 -11.71
N LEU A 488 -66.41 -27.87 -12.75
CA LEU A 488 -66.96 -27.27 -13.97
C LEU A 488 -68.28 -26.51 -13.75
N THR A 489 -69.08 -26.92 -12.77
CA THR A 489 -70.40 -26.34 -12.49
C THR A 489 -70.24 -25.04 -11.72
N ALA A 490 -69.43 -25.05 -10.67
CA ALA A 490 -69.00 -23.87 -9.95
C ALA A 490 -68.27 -22.89 -10.87
N ALA A 491 -67.45 -23.39 -11.80
CA ALA A 491 -66.80 -22.57 -12.82
C ALA A 491 -67.76 -21.87 -13.77
N ARG A 492 -68.80 -22.57 -14.23
CA ARG A 492 -69.86 -21.97 -15.03
C ARG A 492 -70.62 -20.91 -14.25
N SER A 493 -70.99 -21.18 -12.99
CA SER A 493 -71.69 -20.21 -12.14
C SER A 493 -70.85 -18.96 -11.88
N PHE A 494 -69.55 -19.13 -11.65
CA PHE A 494 -68.61 -18.01 -11.51
C PHE A 494 -68.51 -17.20 -12.82
N ALA A 495 -68.32 -17.87 -13.96
CA ALA A 495 -68.24 -17.23 -15.26
C ALA A 495 -69.49 -16.40 -15.58
N GLU A 496 -70.69 -16.90 -15.27
CA GLU A 496 -71.93 -16.17 -15.54
C GLU A 496 -72.08 -14.94 -14.64
N ARG A 497 -71.70 -15.07 -13.36
CA ARG A 497 -71.66 -13.93 -12.43
C ARG A 497 -70.67 -12.86 -12.89
N LEU A 498 -69.48 -13.29 -13.33
CA LEU A 498 -68.45 -12.39 -13.86
C LEU A 498 -68.94 -11.69 -15.13
N ARG A 499 -69.55 -12.41 -16.08
CA ARG A 499 -70.14 -11.85 -17.30
C ARG A 499 -71.18 -10.77 -17.01
N GLN A 500 -72.12 -11.05 -16.10
CA GLN A 500 -73.17 -10.12 -15.70
C GLN A 500 -72.61 -8.88 -15.00
N CYS A 501 -71.61 -9.05 -14.13
CA CYS A 501 -70.91 -7.95 -13.47
C CYS A 501 -70.25 -7.02 -14.51
N LEU A 502 -69.52 -7.58 -15.47
CA LEU A 502 -68.83 -6.84 -16.52
C LEU A 502 -69.81 -6.08 -17.42
N GLU A 503 -70.93 -6.70 -17.80
CA GLU A 503 -72.00 -6.07 -18.59
C GLU A 503 -72.64 -4.87 -17.85
N GLN A 504 -72.78 -4.97 -16.53
CA GLN A 504 -73.38 -3.93 -15.69
C GLN A 504 -72.41 -2.81 -15.30
N ALA A 505 -71.10 -3.00 -15.52
CA ALA A 505 -70.04 -2.08 -15.13
C ALA A 505 -69.31 -1.46 -16.35
N PRO A 506 -69.98 -0.58 -17.12
CA PRO A 506 -69.39 0.05 -18.30
C PRO A 506 -68.27 1.01 -17.92
N LEU A 507 -67.33 1.22 -18.86
CA LEU A 507 -66.27 2.20 -18.72
C LEU A 507 -66.88 3.61 -18.78
N GLN A 508 -66.57 4.43 -17.77
CA GLN A 508 -66.90 5.85 -17.74
C GLN A 508 -65.64 6.65 -18.05
N THR A 509 -65.56 7.24 -19.25
CA THR A 509 -64.41 8.05 -19.68
C THR A 509 -64.88 9.24 -20.52
N GLY A 510 -64.31 10.43 -20.31
CA GLY A 510 -64.64 11.64 -21.08
C GLY A 510 -66.13 12.05 -21.08
N GLY A 511 -66.90 11.68 -20.05
CA GLY A 511 -68.36 11.92 -19.99
C GLY A 511 -69.22 10.96 -20.83
N GLN A 512 -68.61 9.93 -21.43
CA GLN A 512 -69.28 8.89 -22.19
C GLN A 512 -69.34 7.58 -21.39
N ARG A 513 -70.36 6.76 -21.68
CA ARG A 513 -70.57 5.44 -21.08
C ARG A 513 -70.40 4.38 -22.15
N ILE A 514 -69.30 3.63 -22.10
CA ILE A 514 -68.97 2.59 -23.07
C ILE A 514 -69.34 1.23 -22.47
N GLY A 515 -70.39 0.62 -23.02
CA GLY A 515 -70.82 -0.73 -22.67
C GLY A 515 -69.79 -1.77 -23.11
N ILE A 516 -69.53 -2.75 -22.25
CA ILE A 516 -68.67 -3.88 -22.54
C ILE A 516 -69.43 -5.18 -22.33
N THR A 517 -69.17 -6.15 -23.20
CA THR A 517 -69.68 -7.51 -23.08
C THR A 517 -68.53 -8.46 -23.30
N VAL A 518 -68.65 -9.66 -22.74
CA VAL A 518 -67.59 -10.67 -22.79
C VAL A 518 -68.19 -12.01 -23.19
N SER A 519 -67.51 -12.71 -24.09
CA SER A 519 -67.76 -14.11 -24.36
C SER A 519 -66.81 -14.96 -23.51
N ILE A 520 -67.32 -16.00 -22.86
CA ILE A 520 -66.53 -16.86 -21.97
C ILE A 520 -66.69 -18.33 -22.36
N GLY A 521 -65.56 -19.00 -22.57
CA GLY A 521 -65.45 -20.46 -22.69
C GLY A 521 -64.92 -21.07 -21.39
N VAL A 522 -65.52 -22.16 -20.92
CA VAL A 522 -65.16 -22.82 -19.66
C VAL A 522 -64.79 -24.27 -19.91
N ALA A 523 -63.66 -24.75 -19.39
CA ALA A 523 -63.25 -26.15 -19.45
C ALA A 523 -62.63 -26.60 -18.13
N ALA A 524 -62.82 -27.88 -17.77
CA ALA A 524 -62.13 -28.49 -16.65
C ALA A 524 -60.73 -28.99 -17.07
N LEU A 525 -59.77 -28.93 -16.14
CA LEU A 525 -58.52 -29.69 -16.28
C LEU A 525 -58.83 -31.19 -16.14
N ASN A 526 -58.17 -32.00 -16.96
CA ASN A 526 -58.28 -33.45 -16.91
C ASN A 526 -56.94 -34.06 -16.49
N ILE A 527 -56.97 -35.11 -15.65
CA ILE A 527 -55.74 -35.78 -15.19
C ILE A 527 -54.92 -36.32 -16.37
N GLY A 528 -55.60 -36.70 -17.45
CA GLY A 528 -54.98 -37.16 -18.70
C GLY A 528 -54.45 -36.06 -19.63
N ASP A 529 -54.52 -34.78 -19.26
CA ASP A 529 -53.88 -33.72 -20.04
C ASP A 529 -52.35 -33.88 -19.95
N VAL A 530 -51.69 -33.95 -21.11
CA VAL A 530 -50.22 -34.08 -21.21
C VAL A 530 -49.53 -32.74 -20.94
N ASP A 531 -50.17 -31.65 -21.37
CA ASP A 531 -49.69 -30.29 -21.21
C ASP A 531 -50.85 -29.32 -20.91
N PRO A 532 -50.53 -28.08 -20.48
CA PRO A 532 -51.53 -27.04 -20.25
C PRO A 532 -52.31 -26.59 -21.49
N ASP A 533 -51.79 -26.80 -22.70
CA ASP A 533 -52.45 -26.36 -23.92
C ASP A 533 -53.73 -27.17 -24.19
N GLY A 534 -53.76 -28.44 -23.78
CA GLY A 534 -54.95 -29.29 -23.90
C GLY A 534 -56.22 -28.71 -23.30
N VAL A 535 -56.15 -28.14 -22.09
CA VAL A 535 -57.33 -27.51 -21.44
C VAL A 535 -57.67 -26.15 -22.06
N LEU A 536 -56.65 -25.39 -22.51
CA LEU A 536 -56.86 -24.10 -23.17
C LEU A 536 -57.54 -24.26 -24.52
N ILE A 537 -57.17 -25.28 -25.30
CA ILE A 537 -57.83 -25.61 -26.58
C ILE A 537 -59.31 -25.91 -26.35
N ARG A 538 -59.65 -26.68 -25.29
CA ARG A 538 -61.05 -26.97 -24.94
C ARG A 538 -61.81 -25.70 -24.54
N ALA A 539 -61.20 -24.86 -23.71
CA ALA A 539 -61.79 -23.59 -23.30
C ALA A 539 -61.99 -22.64 -24.50
N ASP A 540 -61.02 -22.57 -25.41
CA ASP A 540 -61.07 -21.76 -26.63
C ASP A 540 -62.16 -22.25 -27.60
N GLN A 541 -62.30 -23.57 -27.79
CA GLN A 541 -63.40 -24.13 -28.58
C GLN A 541 -64.78 -23.76 -28.00
N ALA A 542 -64.92 -23.75 -26.67
CA ALA A 542 -66.15 -23.29 -26.02
C ALA A 542 -66.36 -21.78 -26.21
N LEU A 543 -65.30 -20.98 -26.12
CA LEU A 543 -65.33 -19.54 -26.38
C LEU A 543 -65.73 -19.23 -27.83
N TYR A 544 -65.16 -19.92 -28.81
CA TYR A 544 -65.53 -19.78 -30.22
C TYR A 544 -67.02 -20.04 -30.46
N ARG A 545 -67.55 -21.10 -29.85
CA ARG A 545 -69.00 -21.41 -29.90
C ARG A 545 -69.84 -20.31 -29.24
N SER A 546 -69.36 -19.72 -28.14
CA SER A 546 -70.00 -18.57 -27.49
C SER A 546 -70.10 -17.37 -28.44
N LYS A 547 -69.00 -17.02 -29.12
CA LYS A 547 -68.98 -15.93 -30.12
C LYS A 547 -69.93 -16.22 -31.29
N ALA A 548 -69.94 -17.44 -31.81
CA ALA A 548 -70.79 -17.85 -32.93
C ALA A 548 -72.30 -17.82 -32.60
N CYS A 549 -72.66 -18.04 -31.33
CA CYS A 549 -74.05 -18.04 -30.87
C CYS A 549 -74.58 -16.64 -30.48
N GLY A 550 -73.92 -15.57 -30.90
CA GLY A 550 -74.38 -14.19 -30.64
C GLY A 550 -73.64 -13.44 -29.53
N ARG A 551 -72.47 -13.95 -29.07
CA ARG A 551 -71.61 -13.29 -28.06
C ARG A 551 -72.28 -13.12 -26.69
N ASN A 552 -71.65 -12.39 -25.76
CA ASN A 552 -72.16 -12.07 -24.43
C ASN A 552 -72.77 -13.27 -23.69
N GLN A 553 -72.09 -14.41 -23.70
CA GLN A 553 -72.58 -15.65 -23.11
C GLN A 553 -71.45 -16.54 -22.59
N VAL A 554 -71.80 -17.41 -21.66
CA VAL A 554 -70.90 -18.44 -21.13
C VAL A 554 -71.20 -19.77 -21.79
N ARG A 555 -70.17 -20.44 -22.30
CA ARG A 555 -70.27 -21.80 -22.83
C ARG A 555 -69.28 -22.70 -22.13
N VAL A 556 -69.76 -23.88 -21.75
CA VAL A 556 -68.94 -24.93 -21.17
C VAL A 556 -68.55 -25.90 -22.28
N PHE A 557 -67.28 -26.29 -22.31
CA PHE A 557 -66.81 -27.34 -23.20
C PHE A 557 -67.50 -28.67 -22.84
N SER A 558 -68.11 -29.30 -23.84
CA SER A 558 -68.68 -30.65 -23.75
C SER A 558 -68.08 -31.48 -24.87
N ALA A 559 -67.46 -32.60 -24.51
CA ALA A 559 -66.98 -33.58 -25.46
C ALA A 559 -68.20 -34.32 -26.06
N GLY A 560 -68.74 -33.79 -27.15
CA GLY A 560 -69.89 -34.38 -27.84
C GLY A 560 -70.84 -33.33 -28.42
N LEU A 561 -70.55 -32.93 -29.66
CA LEU A 561 -71.53 -32.72 -30.74
C LEU A 561 -70.77 -32.77 -32.06
#